data_AF-A0A9P8SZ20-F1
#
_entry.id   AF-A0A9P8SZ20-F1
#
_cell.length_a   1.000
_cell.length_b   1.000
_cell.length_c   1.000
_cell.angle_alpha   90.00
_cell.angle_beta   90.00
_cell.angle_gamma   90.00
#
_symmetry.space_group_name_H-M   'P 1'
#
loop_
_entity.id
_entity.type
_entity.pdbx_description
1 polymer ?
#
loop_
_entity_poly.entity_id
_entity_poly.type
_entity_poly.pdbx_seq_one_letter_code
_entity_poly.pdbx_strand_id
1 'polypeptide(L)'
;MSFVLRRNLSSLIPPKVASASNLGSNPAAKRMQNIVSFYSKLPRGQANFPKAKSPLGIYREKYFDTGSGAPLLHASLFFLALGYGFEYFFHLSHHKEH
;
A
#
# COMPACT_ATOMS: atom_id res chain seq x y z
N MET A 1 -13.67 49.19 15.15
CA MET A 1 -12.75 48.49 14.23
C MET A 1 -11.85 47.58 15.06
N SER A 2 -12.14 46.28 15.18
CA SER A 2 -11.35 45.39 16.06
C SER A 2 -10.06 44.95 15.36
N PHE A 3 -8.92 45.24 15.97
CA PHE A 3 -7.62 44.76 15.49
C PHE A 3 -7.45 43.28 15.86
N VAL A 4 -7.51 42.39 14.87
CA VAL A 4 -7.29 40.94 15.07
C VAL A 4 -5.83 40.62 14.75
N LEU A 5 -5.01 40.48 15.79
CA LEU A 5 -3.61 40.10 15.73
C LEU A 5 -3.49 38.59 15.48
N ARG A 6 -3.53 38.16 14.21
CA ARG A 6 -3.23 36.76 13.85
C ARG A 6 -1.72 36.55 13.95
N ARG A 7 -1.23 36.09 15.11
CA ARG A 7 0.16 35.60 15.26
C ARG A 7 0.35 34.43 14.30
N ASN A 8 1.08 34.67 13.22
CA ASN A 8 1.49 33.66 12.26
C ASN A 8 2.50 32.73 12.96
N LEU A 9 2.05 31.63 13.55
CA LEU A 9 2.86 30.62 14.27
C LEU A 9 3.87 29.87 13.36
N SER A 10 4.18 30.42 12.18
CA SER A 10 5.04 29.83 11.17
C SER A 10 6.52 29.73 11.59
N SER A 11 6.91 30.27 12.76
CA SER A 11 8.29 30.25 13.28
C SER A 11 8.46 29.51 14.61
N LEU A 12 7.42 28.95 15.23
CA LEU A 12 7.57 28.25 16.52
C LEU A 12 8.12 26.83 16.33
N ILE A 13 7.95 26.26 15.14
CA ILE A 13 8.50 24.96 14.78
C ILE A 13 9.58 25.21 13.73
N PRO A 14 10.86 24.94 14.04
CA PRO A 14 11.92 25.12 13.06
C PRO A 14 11.64 24.21 11.84
N PRO A 15 11.85 24.71 10.61
CA PRO A 15 11.66 23.91 9.41
C PRO A 15 12.56 22.68 9.47
N LYS A 16 12.11 21.55 8.89
CA LYS A 16 12.89 20.30 8.86
C LYS A 16 14.14 20.46 7.99
N VAL A 17 15.19 21.03 8.58
CA VAL A 17 16.48 21.38 7.93
C VAL A 17 17.15 20.17 7.28
N ALA A 18 16.97 18.98 7.84
CA ALA A 18 17.50 17.72 7.30
C ALA A 18 16.54 16.99 6.34
N SER A 19 15.52 17.66 5.79
CA SER A 19 14.69 17.03 4.74
C SER A 19 15.44 17.01 3.40
N ALA A 20 15.21 15.99 2.59
CA ALA A 20 15.84 15.87 1.26
C ALA A 20 15.59 17.11 0.37
N SER A 21 14.42 17.74 0.53
CA SER A 21 14.04 18.99 -0.13
C SER A 21 14.93 20.17 0.30
N ASN A 22 15.31 20.25 1.58
CA ASN A 22 16.08 21.37 2.12
C ASN A 22 17.59 21.17 1.92
N LEU A 23 18.08 19.92 2.01
CA LEU A 23 19.49 19.57 1.75
C LEU A 23 19.86 19.66 0.26
N GLY A 24 18.90 19.40 -0.64
CA GLY A 24 19.06 19.49 -2.10
C GLY A 24 18.74 20.86 -2.70
N SER A 25 18.45 21.88 -1.88
CA SER A 25 18.00 23.21 -2.33
C SER A 25 19.07 23.98 -3.12
N ASN A 26 20.36 23.65 -2.93
CA ASN A 26 21.44 24.20 -3.75
C ASN A 26 21.32 23.68 -5.21
N PRO A 27 21.27 24.58 -6.21
CA PRO A 27 21.23 24.21 -7.63
C PRO A 27 22.32 23.22 -8.05
N ALA A 28 23.53 23.30 -7.47
CA ALA A 28 24.62 22.36 -7.74
C ALA A 28 24.34 20.96 -7.17
N ALA A 29 23.75 20.87 -5.98
CA ALA A 29 23.34 19.60 -5.37
C ALA A 29 22.22 18.93 -6.18
N LYS A 30 21.25 19.71 -6.68
CA LYS A 30 20.18 19.21 -7.55
C LYS A 30 20.72 18.67 -8.88
N ARG A 31 21.71 19.34 -9.49
CA ARG A 31 22.42 18.84 -10.69
C ARG A 31 23.11 17.51 -10.41
N MET A 32 23.83 17.40 -9.28
CA MET A 32 24.50 16.16 -8.89
C MET A 32 23.51 15.00 -8.67
N GLN A 33 22.38 15.26 -7.97
CA GLN A 33 21.33 14.26 -7.78
C GLN A 33 20.73 13.78 -9.11
N ASN A 34 20.50 14.71 -10.05
CA ASN A 34 19.98 14.36 -11.38
C ASN A 34 20.95 13.47 -12.15
N ILE A 35 22.26 13.77 -12.10
CA ILE A 35 23.31 12.96 -12.75
C ILE A 35 23.32 11.55 -12.15
N VAL A 36 23.35 11.42 -10.82
CA VAL A 36 23.30 10.11 -10.15
C VAL A 36 22.02 9.35 -10.52
N SER A 37 20.87 10.04 -10.56
CA SER A 37 19.59 9.45 -10.93
C SER A 37 19.54 9.00 -12.39
N PHE A 38 20.24 9.70 -13.29
CA PHE A 38 20.34 9.36 -14.70
C PHE A 38 21.13 8.06 -14.87
N TYR A 39 22.31 7.97 -14.26
CA TYR A 39 23.13 6.76 -14.33
C TYR A 39 22.55 5.58 -13.54
N SER A 40 21.75 5.83 -12.49
CA SER A 40 21.06 4.76 -11.77
C SER A 40 19.90 4.16 -12.55
N LYS A 41 19.23 4.96 -13.40
CA LYS A 41 18.10 4.59 -14.25
C LYS A 41 18.48 4.10 -15.64
N LEU A 42 19.78 4.05 -15.98
CA LEU A 42 20.23 3.42 -17.21
C LEU A 42 19.57 2.03 -17.33
N PRO A 43 19.04 1.64 -18.50
CA PRO A 43 18.34 0.37 -18.65
C PRO A 43 19.27 -0.81 -18.33
N ARG A 44 19.20 -1.32 -17.10
CA ARG A 44 19.95 -2.50 -16.63
C ARG A 44 19.13 -3.75 -16.91
N GLY A 45 18.87 -4.02 -18.20
CA GLY A 45 18.06 -5.17 -18.62
C GLY A 45 16.68 -5.24 -17.96
N GLN A 46 16.03 -6.39 -18.03
CA GLN A 46 14.78 -6.63 -17.29
C GLN A 46 15.11 -6.82 -15.80
N ALA A 47 14.53 -5.97 -14.96
CA ALA A 47 14.61 -6.16 -13.51
C ALA A 47 13.99 -7.51 -13.15
N ASN A 48 14.79 -8.41 -12.57
CA ASN A 48 14.31 -9.71 -12.16
C ASN A 48 13.57 -9.54 -10.83
N PHE A 49 12.24 -9.39 -10.89
CA PHE A 49 11.43 -9.37 -9.68
C PHE A 49 11.43 -10.78 -9.08
N PRO A 50 11.74 -10.94 -7.78
CA PRO A 50 11.73 -12.25 -7.15
C PRO A 50 10.30 -12.79 -7.20
N LYS A 51 10.07 -13.80 -8.06
CA LYS A 51 8.80 -14.52 -8.10
C LYS A 51 8.51 -15.10 -6.73
N ALA A 52 7.32 -14.84 -6.24
CA ALA A 52 6.91 -15.31 -4.94
C ALA A 52 6.82 -16.85 -4.95
N LYS A 53 7.51 -17.49 -3.99
CA LYS A 53 7.50 -18.95 -3.83
C LYS A 53 6.48 -19.43 -2.81
N SER A 54 5.97 -18.53 -1.97
CA SER A 54 4.97 -18.86 -0.97
C SER A 54 3.59 -19.02 -1.62
N PRO A 55 2.73 -19.92 -1.12
CA PRO A 55 1.39 -20.12 -1.67
C PRO A 55 0.56 -18.83 -1.67
N LEU A 56 0.66 -18.03 -0.60
CA LEU A 56 0.03 -16.71 -0.53
C LEU A 56 0.63 -15.72 -1.53
N GLY A 57 1.94 -15.78 -1.75
CA GLY A 57 2.63 -14.95 -2.72
C GLY A 57 2.22 -15.24 -4.16
N ILE A 58 2.10 -16.52 -4.51
CA ILE A 58 1.61 -16.95 -5.84
C ILE A 58 0.17 -16.48 -6.05
N TYR A 59 -0.68 -16.60 -5.03
CA TYR A 59 -2.05 -16.10 -5.08
C TYR A 59 -2.10 -14.58 -5.25
N ARG A 60 -1.26 -13.86 -4.51
CA ARG A 60 -1.12 -12.40 -4.62
C ARG A 60 -0.71 -11.96 -6.02
N GLU A 61 0.35 -12.54 -6.56
CA GLU A 61 0.83 -12.22 -7.91
C GLU A 61 -0.25 -12.46 -8.96
N LYS A 62 -1.05 -13.53 -8.81
CA LYS A 62 -2.09 -13.89 -9.78
C LYS A 62 -3.31 -12.95 -9.74
N TYR A 63 -3.75 -12.54 -8.54
CA TYR A 63 -5.06 -11.88 -8.39
C TYR A 63 -5.01 -10.46 -7.82
N PHE A 64 -4.03 -10.12 -6.99
CA PHE A 64 -3.92 -8.78 -6.39
C PHE A 64 -3.07 -7.84 -7.24
N ASP A 65 -1.90 -8.29 -7.68
CA ASP A 65 -0.97 -7.43 -8.43
C ASP A 65 -1.44 -7.19 -9.88
N THR A 66 -2.40 -7.99 -10.36
CA THR A 66 -3.08 -7.83 -11.66
C THR A 66 -4.29 -6.88 -11.62
N GLY A 67 -4.68 -6.40 -10.43
CA GLY A 67 -5.88 -5.57 -10.24
C GLY A 67 -7.20 -6.31 -10.47
N SER A 68 -7.21 -7.64 -10.40
CA SER A 68 -8.41 -8.45 -10.59
C SER A 68 -9.38 -8.31 -9.41
N GLY A 69 -10.68 -8.27 -9.69
CA GLY A 69 -11.74 -8.34 -8.66
C GLY A 69 -11.96 -9.75 -8.09
N ALA A 70 -11.25 -10.77 -8.58
CA ALA A 70 -11.40 -12.15 -8.14
C ALA A 70 -11.19 -12.40 -6.63
N PRO A 71 -10.25 -11.71 -5.92
CA PRO A 71 -10.10 -11.90 -4.48
C PRO A 71 -11.38 -11.57 -3.70
N LEU A 72 -12.15 -10.57 -4.14
CA LEU A 72 -13.42 -10.23 -3.52
C LEU A 72 -14.44 -11.35 -3.71
N LEU A 73 -14.52 -11.93 -4.91
CA LEU A 73 -15.39 -13.07 -5.19
C LEU A 73 -14.99 -14.31 -4.38
N HIS A 74 -13.70 -14.60 -4.27
CA HIS A 74 -13.19 -15.72 -3.47
C HIS A 74 -13.54 -15.54 -1.99
N ALA A 75 -13.38 -14.32 -1.46
CA ALA A 75 -13.76 -14.00 -0.09
C ALA A 75 -15.27 -14.19 0.13
N SER A 76 -16.12 -13.65 -0.75
CA SER A 76 -17.57 -13.82 -0.67
C SER A 76 -18.00 -15.29 -0.71
N LEU A 77 -17.44 -16.08 -1.63
CA LEU A 77 -17.71 -17.52 -1.72
C LEU A 77 -17.27 -18.27 -0.47
N PHE A 78 -16.10 -17.93 0.09
CA PHE A 78 -15.60 -18.53 1.32
C PHE A 78 -16.57 -18.28 2.49
N PHE A 79 -17.01 -17.04 2.68
CA PHE A 79 -17.95 -16.70 3.76
C PHE A 79 -19.32 -17.33 3.56
N LEU A 80 -19.83 -17.41 2.33
CA LEU A 80 -21.09 -18.09 2.04
C LEU A 80 -21.04 -19.59 2.37
N ALA A 81 -20.00 -20.28 1.91
CA ALA A 81 -19.83 -21.71 2.17
C ALA A 81 -19.66 -22.00 3.67
N LEU A 82 -18.87 -21.18 4.35
CA LEU A 82 -18.61 -21.31 5.78
C LEU A 82 -19.88 -20.98 6.60
N GLY A 83 -20.61 -19.94 6.23
CA GLY A 83 -21.89 -19.58 6.85
C GLY A 83 -22.94 -20.69 6.71
N TYR A 84 -23.12 -21.21 5.50
CA TYR A 84 -24.03 -22.33 5.25
C TYR A 84 -23.60 -23.60 6.00
N GLY A 85 -22.29 -23.87 6.06
CA GLY A 85 -21.76 -25.00 6.83
C GLY A 85 -22.08 -24.90 8.32
N PHE A 86 -21.93 -23.71 8.90
CA PHE A 86 -22.31 -23.47 10.30
C PHE A 86 -23.82 -23.55 10.51
N GLU A 87 -24.63 -22.96 9.64
CA GLU A 87 -26.10 -23.06 9.72
C GLU A 87 -26.55 -24.53 9.65
N TYR A 88 -25.95 -25.31 8.74
CA TYR A 88 -26.23 -26.73 8.62
C TYR A 88 -25.84 -27.50 9.90
N PHE A 89 -24.64 -27.25 10.42
CA PHE A 89 -24.12 -27.97 11.60
C PHE A 89 -24.87 -27.63 12.89
N PHE A 90 -25.24 -26.36 13.11
CA PHE A 90 -25.87 -25.93 14.35
C PHE A 90 -27.39 -26.00 14.33
N HIS A 91 -28.04 -25.76 13.19
CA HIS A 91 -29.49 -25.73 13.09
C HIS A 91 -30.04 -26.95 12.33
N LEU A 92 -29.73 -27.11 11.04
CA LEU A 92 -30.41 -28.11 10.18
C LEU A 92 -30.11 -29.57 10.54
N SER A 93 -28.96 -29.87 11.13
CA SER A 93 -28.56 -31.22 11.55
C SER A 93 -29.46 -31.78 12.66
N HIS A 94 -29.93 -30.94 13.59
CA HIS A 94 -30.73 -31.34 14.75
C HIS A 94 -32.24 -31.18 14.51
N HIS A 95 -32.64 -30.68 13.33
CA HIS A 95 -34.05 -30.48 12.98
C HIS A 95 -34.88 -31.78 12.89
N LYS A 96 -34.24 -32.96 12.87
CA LYS A 96 -34.90 -34.27 12.88
C LYS A 96 -35.00 -34.91 14.27
N GLU A 97 -34.26 -34.40 15.25
CA GLU A 97 -34.22 -34.96 16.62
C GLU A 97 -35.19 -34.22 17.57
N HIS A 98 -35.94 -33.25 17.05
CA HIS A 98 -37.04 -32.55 17.72
C HIS A 98 -38.40 -32.91 17.11
#